data_AF-A0A925C8G3-F1
#
_entry.id   AF-A0A925C8G3-F1
#
_cell.length_a   1.000
_cell.length_b   1.000
_cell.length_c   1.000
_cell.angle_alpha   90.00
_cell.angle_beta   90.00
_cell.angle_gamma   90.00
#
_symmetry.space_group_name_H-M   'P 1'
#
loop_
_entity.id
_entity.type
_entity.pdbx_description
1 polymer ?
#
loop_
_entity_poly.entity_id
_entity_poly.type
_entity_poly.pdbx_seq_one_letter_code
_entity_poly.pdbx_strand_id
1 'polypeptide(L)'
;MTHFSPREIVSELDRYIVGQGDAKRAVAIALRNRWRRQQLQGDLKEEVQPKNILMIGPTGVGKTEISRRLAKLAGAPFIKVEATKFTEVGYVGRDVDSIIRDLVEVALGLVKDVKRKDVRARAEKNAEERVLDALVGPGSSPATRESFRKKLRTGELNDKEIEIQVADTPGGGLPMFDIPGQPGASIGAINIGDMLGKAFGGRTKPRRVTVQDSYDVLIAEESDKLIEGDAIVGEAISAVENNGIVFLDEIDKICSRSDAGRIGGDVSREGVQRDLLPLIEGTTVSTKHGPVKTDHVLFIASGAFHVAKPSDLLPELQGRLPIRVELKALSREDLRRILTEPEASLIKQYVALMAT
;
A
#
# COMPACT_ATOMS: atom_id res chain seq x y z
N MET A 1 -6.02 -16.17 3.04
CA MET A 1 -7.05 -15.11 3.08
C MET A 1 -7.86 -15.31 4.35
N THR A 2 -8.20 -14.24 5.07
CA THR A 2 -8.97 -14.35 6.32
C THR A 2 -10.39 -14.85 6.03
N HIS A 3 -10.85 -15.86 6.77
CA HIS A 3 -12.11 -16.55 6.52
C HIS A 3 -13.32 -15.89 7.20
N PHE A 4 -13.34 -14.57 7.29
CA PHE A 4 -14.41 -13.87 7.98
C PHE A 4 -15.76 -14.01 7.26
N SER A 5 -16.80 -14.26 8.04
CA SER A 5 -18.19 -14.07 7.64
C SER A 5 -18.52 -12.57 7.50
N PRO A 6 -19.57 -12.19 6.77
CA PRO A 6 -19.97 -10.79 6.67
C PRO A 6 -20.24 -10.14 8.04
N ARG A 7 -20.75 -10.90 9.01
CA ARG A 7 -21.01 -10.38 10.37
C ARG A 7 -19.72 -10.09 11.13
N GLU A 8 -18.72 -10.97 11.02
CA GLU A 8 -17.41 -10.76 11.62
C GLU A 8 -16.71 -9.56 10.99
N ILE A 9 -16.78 -9.40 9.66
CA ILE A 9 -16.24 -8.21 8.98
C ILE A 9 -16.88 -6.92 9.52
N VAL A 10 -18.22 -6.89 9.63
CA VAL A 10 -18.93 -5.73 10.19
C VAL A 10 -18.48 -5.46 11.63
N SER A 11 -18.38 -6.49 12.46
CA SER A 11 -17.92 -6.38 13.85
C SER A 11 -16.49 -5.84 13.95
N GLU A 12 -15.59 -6.27 13.06
CA GLU A 12 -14.22 -5.74 13.02
C GLU A 12 -14.19 -4.28 12.55
N LEU A 13 -15.06 -3.89 11.62
CA LEU A 13 -15.23 -2.50 11.21
C LEU A 13 -15.84 -1.63 12.32
N ASP A 14 -16.73 -2.18 13.15
CA ASP A 14 -17.33 -1.47 14.29
C ASP A 14 -16.30 -1.02 15.34
N ARG A 15 -15.15 -1.71 15.44
CA ARG A 15 -14.03 -1.32 16.34
C ARG A 15 -13.38 0.01 15.95
N TYR A 16 -13.53 0.44 14.69
CA TYR A 16 -12.84 1.62 14.14
C TYR A 16 -13.78 2.68 13.58
N ILE A 17 -14.96 2.28 13.11
CA ILE A 17 -15.92 3.18 12.46
C ILE A 17 -17.20 3.19 13.29
N VAL A 18 -17.71 4.38 13.61
CA VAL A 18 -19.00 4.55 14.28
C VAL A 18 -20.12 4.65 13.24
N GLY A 19 -21.22 3.92 13.47
CA GLY A 19 -22.40 3.98 12.60
C GLY A 19 -22.18 3.37 11.22
N GLN A 20 -22.82 3.94 10.19
CA GLN A 20 -22.67 3.54 8.77
C GLN A 20 -22.89 2.05 8.49
N GLY A 21 -23.88 1.43 9.15
CA GLY A 21 -24.14 -0.01 9.06
C GLY A 21 -24.40 -0.52 7.64
N ASP A 22 -25.06 0.27 6.80
CA ASP A 22 -25.32 -0.09 5.39
C ASP A 22 -24.02 -0.20 4.59
N ALA A 23 -23.13 0.79 4.73
CA ALA A 23 -21.83 0.79 4.05
C ALA A 23 -20.93 -0.36 4.54
N LYS A 24 -20.91 -0.64 5.85
CA LYS A 24 -20.20 -1.79 6.41
C LYS A 24 -20.70 -3.12 5.85
N ARG A 25 -22.03 -3.29 5.75
CA ARG A 25 -22.64 -4.48 5.14
C ARG A 25 -22.27 -4.62 3.67
N ALA A 26 -22.32 -3.53 2.91
CA ALA A 26 -21.96 -3.52 1.49
C ALA A 26 -20.52 -4.00 1.26
N VAL A 27 -19.54 -3.43 2.00
CA VAL A 27 -18.13 -3.83 1.87
C VAL A 27 -17.88 -5.25 2.39
N ALA A 28 -18.58 -5.69 3.43
CA ALA A 28 -18.48 -7.04 3.96
C ALA A 28 -18.98 -8.09 2.95
N ILE A 29 -20.07 -7.79 2.23
CA ILE A 29 -20.56 -8.65 1.15
C ILE A 29 -19.57 -8.72 -0.01
N ALA A 30 -19.00 -7.58 -0.43
CA ALA A 30 -18.00 -7.55 -1.50
C ALA A 30 -16.76 -8.39 -1.14
N LEU A 31 -16.22 -8.22 0.07
CA LEU A 31 -15.08 -9.01 0.54
C LEU A 31 -15.43 -10.50 0.68
N ARG A 32 -16.63 -10.85 1.17
CA ARG A 32 -17.06 -12.25 1.25
C ARG A 32 -17.24 -12.87 -0.12
N ASN A 33 -17.74 -12.13 -1.10
CA ASN A 33 -17.89 -12.61 -2.47
C ASN A 33 -16.54 -12.93 -3.12
N ARG A 34 -15.48 -12.18 -2.80
CA ARG A 34 -14.11 -12.53 -3.20
C ARG A 34 -13.69 -13.90 -2.66
N TRP A 35 -13.91 -14.15 -1.36
CA TRP A 35 -13.63 -15.48 -0.79
C TRP A 35 -14.46 -16.58 -1.47
N ARG A 36 -15.75 -16.34 -1.71
CA ARG A 36 -16.65 -17.28 -2.41
C ARG A 36 -16.13 -17.59 -3.82
N ARG A 37 -15.68 -16.59 -4.58
CA ARG A 37 -15.08 -16.75 -5.91
C ARG A 37 -13.90 -17.72 -5.86
N GLN A 38 -13.03 -17.60 -4.86
CA GLN A 38 -11.87 -18.49 -4.71
C GLN A 38 -12.23 -19.96 -4.45
N GLN A 39 -13.47 -20.24 -4.02
CA GLN A 39 -13.96 -21.62 -3.83
C GLN A 39 -14.57 -22.20 -5.12
N LEU A 40 -14.78 -21.39 -6.16
CA LEU A 40 -15.29 -21.84 -7.45
C LEU A 40 -14.20 -22.54 -8.26
N GLN A 41 -14.60 -23.44 -9.15
CA GLN A 41 -13.72 -24.21 -10.02
C GLN A 41 -14.02 -23.91 -11.50
N GLY A 42 -13.01 -24.10 -12.35
CA GLY A 42 -13.12 -23.93 -13.80
C GLY A 42 -13.49 -22.51 -14.21
N ASP A 43 -14.14 -22.41 -15.38
CA ASP A 43 -14.45 -21.15 -16.05
C ASP A 43 -15.35 -20.23 -15.20
N LEU A 44 -16.20 -20.82 -14.35
CA LEU A 44 -17.09 -20.04 -13.48
C LEU A 44 -16.34 -19.13 -12.51
N LYS A 45 -15.11 -19.48 -12.11
CA LYS A 45 -14.29 -18.64 -11.24
C LYS A 45 -13.90 -17.33 -11.94
N GLU A 46 -13.55 -17.40 -13.21
CA GLU A 46 -13.09 -16.27 -14.02
C GLU A 46 -14.28 -15.36 -14.43
N GLU A 47 -15.44 -15.96 -14.70
CA GLU A 47 -16.67 -15.22 -15.05
C GLU A 47 -17.26 -14.39 -13.88
N VAL A 48 -16.92 -14.73 -12.63
CA VAL A 48 -17.44 -14.01 -11.47
C VAL A 48 -16.65 -12.72 -11.22
N GLN A 49 -17.16 -11.64 -11.79
CA GLN A 49 -16.61 -10.29 -11.60
C GLN A 49 -16.83 -9.73 -10.19
N PRO A 50 -15.90 -8.89 -9.68
CA PRO A 50 -16.08 -8.13 -8.44
C PRO A 50 -17.37 -7.30 -8.47
N LYS A 51 -18.02 -7.20 -7.31
CA LYS A 51 -19.18 -6.31 -7.13
C LYS A 51 -18.67 -4.97 -6.62
N ASN A 52 -18.23 -4.13 -7.54
CA ASN A 52 -17.72 -2.79 -7.22
C ASN A 52 -18.80 -1.93 -6.56
N ILE A 53 -18.34 -0.96 -5.78
CA ILE A 53 -19.19 -0.20 -4.85
C ILE A 53 -19.14 1.29 -5.20
N LEU A 54 -20.30 1.94 -5.18
CA LEU A 54 -20.43 3.39 -5.18
C LEU A 54 -20.94 3.85 -3.80
N MET A 55 -20.08 4.54 -3.06
CA MET A 55 -20.40 5.18 -1.79
C MET A 55 -20.86 6.63 -2.02
N ILE A 56 -22.05 6.96 -1.54
CA ILE A 56 -22.67 8.27 -1.69
C ILE A 56 -22.82 8.89 -0.30
N GLY A 57 -22.37 10.12 -0.10
CA GLY A 57 -22.62 10.83 1.17
C GLY A 57 -21.68 12.00 1.39
N PRO A 58 -21.92 12.86 2.40
CA PRO A 58 -21.13 14.05 2.63
C PRO A 58 -19.68 13.73 3.03
N THR A 59 -18.80 14.72 2.98
CA THR A 59 -17.40 14.57 3.43
C THR A 59 -17.35 14.27 4.94
N GLY A 60 -16.30 13.57 5.38
CA GLY A 60 -16.08 13.29 6.81
C GLY A 60 -16.93 12.18 7.44
N VAL A 61 -17.86 11.55 6.72
CA VAL A 61 -18.74 10.48 7.28
C VAL A 61 -18.11 9.09 7.37
N GLY A 62 -16.85 8.93 6.94
CA GLY A 62 -16.11 7.67 7.06
C GLY A 62 -15.97 6.82 5.79
N LYS A 63 -16.33 7.34 4.59
CA LYS A 63 -16.20 6.61 3.30
C LYS A 63 -14.81 6.00 3.09
N THR A 64 -13.76 6.81 3.19
CA THR A 64 -12.37 6.37 3.01
C THR A 64 -11.92 5.44 4.14
N GLU A 65 -12.36 5.68 5.38
CA GLU A 65 -11.93 4.89 6.53
C GLU A 65 -12.51 3.47 6.50
N ILE A 66 -13.76 3.30 6.06
CA ILE A 66 -14.37 1.99 5.82
C ILE A 66 -13.53 1.19 4.82
N SER A 67 -13.18 1.79 3.68
CA SER A 67 -12.40 1.12 2.63
C SER A 67 -10.97 0.79 3.07
N ARG A 68 -10.31 1.72 3.78
CA ARG A 68 -8.96 1.53 4.33
C ARG A 68 -8.95 0.39 5.36
N ARG A 69 -9.92 0.35 6.27
CA ARG A 69 -10.04 -0.70 7.29
C ARG A 69 -10.38 -2.05 6.68
N LEU A 70 -11.25 -2.08 5.68
CA LEU A 70 -11.55 -3.29 4.91
C LEU A 70 -10.28 -3.87 4.29
N ALA A 71 -9.46 -3.03 3.65
CA ALA A 71 -8.21 -3.49 3.05
C ALA A 71 -7.22 -4.02 4.09
N LYS A 72 -7.05 -3.32 5.21
CA LYS A 72 -6.20 -3.77 6.32
C LYS A 72 -6.68 -5.11 6.90
N LEU A 73 -7.99 -5.28 7.09
CA LEU A 73 -8.59 -6.53 7.58
C LEU A 73 -8.39 -7.70 6.60
N ALA A 74 -8.45 -7.41 5.29
CA ALA A 74 -8.24 -8.40 4.24
C ALA A 74 -6.75 -8.71 3.96
N GLY A 75 -5.82 -7.91 4.51
CA GLY A 75 -4.40 -7.94 4.11
C GLY A 75 -4.21 -7.59 2.63
N ALA A 76 -5.05 -6.72 2.09
CA ALA A 76 -5.14 -6.40 0.68
C ALA A 76 -4.31 -5.14 0.32
N PRO A 77 -3.64 -5.10 -0.85
CA PRO A 77 -3.11 -3.87 -1.41
C PRO A 77 -4.22 -2.82 -1.58
N PHE A 78 -3.97 -1.60 -1.14
CA PHE A 78 -4.94 -0.52 -1.16
C PHE A 78 -4.33 0.79 -1.62
N ILE A 79 -4.99 1.46 -2.56
CA ILE A 79 -4.63 2.80 -3.02
C ILE A 79 -5.86 3.71 -3.00
N LYS A 80 -5.69 4.94 -2.49
CA LYS A 80 -6.68 6.03 -2.66
C LYS A 80 -6.17 6.94 -3.77
N VAL A 81 -7.05 7.25 -4.72
CA VAL A 81 -6.78 8.21 -5.79
C VAL A 81 -7.98 9.14 -5.95
N GLU A 82 -7.73 10.42 -6.17
CA GLU A 82 -8.77 11.41 -6.49
C GLU A 82 -9.03 11.39 -8.00
N ALA A 83 -10.30 11.27 -8.40
CA ALA A 83 -10.68 11.18 -9.81
C ALA A 83 -10.31 12.45 -10.61
N THR A 84 -10.32 13.61 -9.96
CA THR A 84 -9.98 14.92 -10.55
C THR A 84 -8.53 15.03 -11.00
N LYS A 85 -7.64 14.18 -10.45
CA LYS A 85 -6.21 14.12 -10.80
C LYS A 85 -5.95 13.82 -12.29
N PHE A 86 -6.90 13.17 -12.97
CA PHE A 86 -6.79 12.77 -14.37
C PHE A 86 -7.45 13.74 -15.36
N THR A 87 -8.06 14.82 -14.88
CA THR A 87 -8.61 15.86 -15.77
C THR A 87 -7.50 16.69 -16.41
N GLU A 88 -7.80 17.42 -17.50
CA GLU A 88 -6.81 18.18 -18.29
C GLU A 88 -5.84 19.06 -17.48
N VAL A 89 -6.27 19.64 -16.36
CA VAL A 89 -5.42 20.47 -15.49
C VAL A 89 -4.36 19.64 -14.72
N GLY A 90 -4.60 18.34 -14.54
CA GLY A 90 -3.70 17.37 -13.90
C GLY A 90 -3.07 16.34 -14.86
N TYR A 91 -3.43 16.36 -16.15
CA TYR A 91 -3.08 15.35 -17.16
C TYR A 91 -1.62 15.41 -17.64
N VAL A 92 -0.82 16.42 -17.24
CA VAL A 92 0.59 16.49 -17.65
C VAL A 92 1.38 15.35 -16.99
N GLY A 93 1.47 14.22 -17.70
CA GLY A 93 2.30 13.06 -17.37
C GLY A 93 1.68 11.99 -16.48
N ARG A 94 0.36 11.96 -16.26
CA ARG A 94 -0.29 10.91 -15.46
C ARG A 94 -1.47 10.27 -16.19
N ASP A 95 -1.28 9.03 -16.62
CA ASP A 95 -2.33 8.16 -17.14
C ASP A 95 -3.11 7.49 -15.99
N VAL A 96 -4.32 7.02 -16.28
CA VAL A 96 -5.13 6.23 -15.32
C VAL A 96 -4.45 4.91 -14.93
N ASP A 97 -3.65 4.34 -15.82
CA ASP A 97 -2.86 3.12 -15.57
C ASP A 97 -1.90 3.26 -14.37
N SER A 98 -1.45 4.48 -14.07
CA SER A 98 -0.65 4.77 -12.88
C SER A 98 -1.31 4.30 -11.58
N ILE A 99 -2.65 4.22 -11.51
CA ILE A 99 -3.38 3.67 -10.36
C ILE A 99 -2.93 2.23 -10.06
N ILE A 100 -2.82 1.40 -11.10
CA ILE A 100 -2.44 -0.01 -10.96
C ILE A 100 -0.94 -0.13 -10.71
N ARG A 101 -0.11 0.69 -11.36
CA ARG A 101 1.34 0.73 -11.10
C ARG A 101 1.64 1.08 -9.64
N ASP A 102 0.98 2.10 -9.09
CA ASP A 102 1.12 2.50 -7.69
C ASP A 102 0.58 1.41 -6.74
N LEU A 103 -0.50 0.73 -7.11
CA LEU A 103 -1.05 -0.38 -6.32
C LEU A 103 -0.07 -1.58 -6.23
N VAL A 104 0.71 -1.85 -7.29
CA VAL A 104 1.77 -2.87 -7.26
C VAL A 104 2.89 -2.48 -6.31
N GLU A 105 3.29 -1.22 -6.25
CA GLU A 105 4.30 -0.76 -5.28
C GLU A 105 3.82 -0.96 -3.83
N VAL A 106 2.54 -0.68 -3.57
CA VAL A 106 1.93 -0.98 -2.26
C VAL A 106 1.95 -2.47 -1.97
N ALA A 107 1.62 -3.31 -2.95
CA ALA A 107 1.65 -4.76 -2.79
C ALA A 107 3.05 -5.32 -2.52
N LEU A 108 4.08 -4.79 -3.19
CA LEU A 108 5.48 -5.16 -2.95
C LEU A 108 5.90 -4.87 -1.51
N GLY A 109 5.50 -3.72 -0.97
CA GLY A 109 5.71 -3.38 0.44
C GLY A 109 5.05 -4.39 1.37
N LEU A 110 3.77 -4.70 1.13
CA LEU A 110 3.02 -5.65 1.95
C LEU A 110 3.63 -7.06 1.92
N VAL A 111 4.02 -7.57 0.75
CA VAL A 111 4.63 -8.90 0.61
C VAL A 111 5.98 -8.92 1.30
N LYS A 112 6.81 -7.88 1.13
CA LYS A 112 8.10 -7.77 1.84
C LYS A 112 7.93 -7.80 3.35
N ASP A 113 6.95 -7.07 3.89
CA ASP A 113 6.69 -7.04 5.33
C ASP A 113 6.26 -8.41 5.88
N VAL A 114 5.53 -9.20 5.10
CA VAL A 114 5.18 -10.59 5.45
C VAL A 114 6.42 -11.48 5.41
N LYS A 115 7.17 -11.47 4.30
CA LYS A 115 8.36 -12.31 4.15
C LYS A 115 9.45 -12.01 5.18
N ARG A 116 9.66 -10.73 5.52
CA ARG A 116 10.59 -10.31 6.58
C ARG A 116 10.24 -10.94 7.92
N LYS A 117 8.95 -11.09 8.25
CA LYS A 117 8.51 -11.78 9.47
C LYS A 117 8.82 -13.28 9.42
N ASP A 118 8.63 -13.91 8.27
CA ASP A 118 8.89 -15.35 8.09
C ASP A 118 10.38 -15.70 8.24
N VAL A 119 11.27 -14.81 7.81
CA VAL A 119 12.74 -15.01 7.90
C VAL A 119 13.36 -14.40 9.15
N ARG A 120 12.59 -13.70 9.99
CA ARG A 120 13.10 -12.91 11.12
C ARG A 120 14.03 -13.68 12.05
N ALA A 121 13.66 -14.90 12.45
CA ALA A 121 14.48 -15.71 13.35
C ALA A 121 15.85 -16.08 12.75
N ARG A 122 15.89 -16.33 11.43
CA ARG A 122 17.15 -16.60 10.71
C ARG A 122 17.96 -15.31 10.55
N ALA A 123 17.30 -14.19 10.25
CA ALA A 123 17.93 -12.89 10.14
C ALA A 123 18.54 -12.43 11.47
N GLU A 124 17.84 -12.62 12.59
CA GLU A 124 18.34 -12.35 13.95
C GLU A 124 19.58 -13.18 14.27
N LYS A 125 19.59 -14.47 13.92
CA LYS A 125 20.77 -15.33 14.08
C LYS A 125 21.95 -14.84 13.23
N ASN A 126 21.73 -14.49 11.97
CA ASN A 126 22.79 -13.99 11.10
C ASN A 126 23.32 -12.62 11.56
N ALA A 127 22.43 -11.75 12.03
CA ALA A 127 22.80 -10.46 12.61
C ALA A 127 23.66 -10.64 13.88
N GLU A 128 23.26 -11.57 14.78
CA GLU A 128 24.05 -11.95 15.96
C GLU A 128 25.47 -12.40 15.54
N GLU A 129 25.60 -13.24 14.52
CA GLU A 129 26.91 -13.68 14.03
C GLU A 129 27.75 -12.52 13.49
N ARG A 130 27.16 -11.56 12.76
CA ARG A 130 27.88 -10.37 12.26
C ARG A 130 28.35 -9.46 13.39
N VAL A 131 27.55 -9.30 14.44
CA VAL A 131 27.97 -8.55 15.64
C VAL A 131 29.11 -9.27 16.36
N LEU A 132 29.04 -10.60 16.49
CA LEU A 132 30.14 -11.38 17.06
C LEU A 132 31.42 -11.26 16.23
N ASP A 133 31.34 -11.29 14.91
CA ASP A 133 32.50 -11.06 14.04
C ASP A 133 33.14 -9.68 14.26
N ALA A 134 32.32 -8.64 14.46
CA ALA A 134 32.82 -7.30 14.76
C ALA A 134 33.46 -7.20 16.17
N LEU A 135 32.98 -7.98 17.15
CA LEU A 135 33.47 -7.95 18.53
C LEU A 135 34.74 -8.77 18.76
N VAL A 136 34.82 -9.98 18.20
CA VAL A 136 35.89 -10.94 18.48
C VAL A 136 36.70 -11.34 17.26
N GLY A 137 36.31 -10.88 16.07
CA GLY A 137 36.91 -11.24 14.80
C GLY A 137 36.38 -12.57 14.23
N PRO A 138 36.38 -12.72 12.88
CA PRO A 138 35.85 -13.90 12.19
C PRO A 138 36.64 -15.19 12.45
N GLY A 139 37.89 -15.09 12.89
CA GLY A 139 38.77 -16.23 13.21
C GLY A 139 38.80 -16.62 14.70
N SER A 140 37.90 -16.09 15.52
CA SER A 140 37.87 -16.37 16.96
C SER A 140 37.59 -17.84 17.29
N SER A 141 38.14 -18.34 18.41
CA SER A 141 37.90 -19.71 18.84
C SER A 141 36.41 -19.95 19.16
N PRO A 142 35.88 -21.17 18.97
CA PRO A 142 34.48 -21.48 19.29
C PRO A 142 34.12 -21.16 20.75
N ALA A 143 35.06 -21.38 21.68
CA ALA A 143 34.87 -21.08 23.10
C ALA A 143 34.76 -19.57 23.38
N THR A 144 35.62 -18.76 22.75
CA THR A 144 35.55 -17.29 22.85
C THR A 144 34.23 -16.78 22.29
N ARG A 145 33.83 -17.30 21.11
CA ARG A 145 32.60 -16.89 20.43
C ARG A 145 31.36 -17.21 21.26
N GLU A 146 31.29 -18.41 21.85
CA GLU A 146 30.18 -18.81 22.72
C GLU A 146 30.13 -17.97 24.01
N SER A 147 31.28 -17.64 24.61
CA SER A 147 31.31 -16.74 25.77
C SER A 147 30.76 -15.35 25.44
N PHE A 148 31.12 -14.79 24.28
CA PHE A 148 30.64 -13.46 23.86
C PHE A 148 29.17 -13.48 23.46
N ARG A 149 28.70 -14.58 22.83
CA ARG A 149 27.28 -14.79 22.54
C ARG A 149 26.42 -14.73 23.80
N LYS A 150 26.86 -15.38 24.89
CA LYS A 150 26.17 -15.31 26.18
C LYS A 150 26.10 -13.88 26.71
N LYS A 151 27.24 -13.17 26.75
CA LYS A 151 27.31 -11.76 27.21
C LYS A 151 26.45 -10.80 26.37
N LEU A 152 26.38 -11.09 25.08
CA LEU A 152 25.58 -10.30 24.16
C LEU A 152 24.08 -10.52 24.39
N ARG A 153 23.65 -11.78 24.63
CA ARG A 153 22.26 -12.10 24.96
C ARG A 153 21.84 -11.61 26.35
N THR A 154 22.77 -11.49 27.29
CA THR A 154 22.52 -10.90 28.61
C THR A 154 22.52 -9.36 28.59
N GLY A 155 22.85 -8.74 27.45
CA GLY A 155 22.86 -7.28 27.28
C GLY A 155 24.10 -6.57 27.83
N GLU A 156 25.10 -7.32 28.32
CA GLU A 156 26.33 -6.77 28.92
C GLU A 156 27.21 -5.98 27.94
N LEU A 157 26.95 -6.10 26.63
CA LEU A 157 27.74 -5.51 25.57
C LEU A 157 27.01 -4.40 24.79
N ASN A 158 25.77 -4.04 25.18
CA ASN A 158 24.91 -3.12 24.42
C ASN A 158 25.58 -1.78 24.09
N ASP A 159 26.28 -1.20 25.07
CA ASP A 159 26.92 0.12 24.94
C ASP A 159 28.27 0.08 24.22
N LYS A 160 28.79 -1.11 23.87
CA LYS A 160 30.08 -1.19 23.18
C LYS A 160 29.94 -0.72 21.74
N GLU A 161 30.88 0.11 21.30
CA GLU A 161 30.99 0.49 19.90
C GLU A 161 31.60 -0.66 19.08
N ILE A 162 30.98 -0.93 17.94
CA ILE A 162 31.47 -1.86 16.93
C ILE A 162 31.47 -1.17 15.57
N GLU A 163 32.33 -1.65 14.68
CA GLU A 163 32.33 -1.24 13.29
C GLU A 163 31.71 -2.35 12.45
N ILE A 164 30.58 -2.05 11.80
CA ILE A 164 29.88 -2.98 10.92
C ILE A 164 29.91 -2.47 9.49
N GLN A 165 30.05 -3.38 8.53
CA GLN A 165 29.84 -3.09 7.12
C GLN A 165 28.34 -3.06 6.87
N VAL A 166 27.79 -1.97 6.32
CA VAL A 166 26.36 -1.86 5.99
C VAL A 166 26.22 -1.55 4.51
N ALA A 167 25.18 -2.09 3.87
CA ALA A 167 24.88 -1.78 2.47
C ALA A 167 24.76 -0.27 2.24
N ASP A 168 25.48 0.24 1.24
CA ASP A 168 25.44 1.64 0.84
C ASP A 168 24.19 1.87 -0.02
N THR A 169 23.14 2.46 0.58
CA THR A 169 21.91 2.77 -0.15
C THR A 169 22.13 4.05 -0.95
N PRO A 170 22.00 4.03 -2.30
CA PRO A 170 22.14 5.22 -3.13
C PRO A 170 20.88 6.10 -2.97
N GLY A 171 20.82 6.85 -1.87
CA GLY A 171 19.74 7.79 -1.54
C GLY A 171 20.21 9.02 -0.76
N GLY A 172 21.49 9.10 -0.40
CA GLY A 172 22.13 10.32 0.08
C GLY A 172 22.77 11.02 -1.11
N GLY A 173 22.32 12.25 -1.42
CA GLY A 173 22.63 12.99 -2.64
C GLY A 173 24.08 12.90 -3.10
N LEU A 174 24.27 12.42 -4.33
CA LEU A 174 25.48 12.69 -5.08
C LEU A 174 25.52 14.20 -5.39
N PRO A 175 26.61 14.92 -5.09
CA PRO A 175 26.76 16.28 -5.57
C PRO A 175 26.77 16.24 -7.09
N MET A 176 25.84 16.99 -7.70
CA MET A 176 25.88 17.28 -9.14
C MET A 176 27.24 17.90 -9.44
N PHE A 177 28.04 17.21 -10.24
CA PHE A 177 29.32 17.72 -10.70
C PHE A 177 29.03 18.68 -11.86
N ASP A 178 28.98 19.98 -11.58
CA ASP A 178 28.85 21.01 -12.62
C ASP A 178 30.15 21.04 -13.45
N ILE A 179 30.04 20.72 -14.74
CA ILE A 179 31.13 20.88 -15.70
C ILE A 179 31.22 22.37 -16.07
N PRO A 180 32.34 23.06 -15.79
CA PRO A 180 32.50 24.46 -16.15
C PRO A 180 32.46 24.63 -17.68
N GLY A 181 31.48 25.38 -18.19
CA GLY A 181 31.47 25.85 -19.58
C GLY A 181 30.34 25.34 -20.48
N GLN A 182 29.40 24.51 -20.01
CA GLN A 182 28.20 24.15 -20.79
C GLN A 182 26.90 24.27 -19.97
N PRO A 183 26.11 25.33 -20.16
CA PRO A 183 24.76 25.41 -19.63
C PRO A 183 23.84 24.48 -20.44
N GLY A 184 23.26 23.47 -19.79
CA GLY A 184 22.12 22.70 -20.35
C GLY A 184 22.39 21.27 -20.82
N ALA A 185 23.61 20.74 -20.69
CA ALA A 185 23.90 19.33 -21.02
C ALA A 185 23.98 18.46 -19.75
N SER A 186 22.83 18.20 -19.11
CA SER A 186 22.73 17.18 -18.04
C SER A 186 22.63 15.79 -18.68
N ILE A 187 23.77 15.21 -19.09
CA ILE A 187 23.81 13.83 -19.56
C ILE A 187 23.56 12.91 -18.36
N GLY A 188 22.46 12.16 -18.42
CA GLY A 188 22.06 11.18 -17.42
C GLY A 188 23.11 10.09 -17.22
N ALA A 189 23.99 10.28 -16.24
CA ALA A 189 24.89 9.26 -15.72
C ALA A 189 24.22 8.40 -14.62
N ILE A 190 22.93 8.10 -14.78
CA ILE A 190 22.18 7.22 -13.87
C ILE A 190 21.80 5.97 -14.65
N ASN A 191 22.51 4.86 -14.40
CA ASN A 191 22.00 3.46 -14.36
C ASN A 191 23.03 2.35 -14.61
N ILE A 192 24.30 2.64 -14.91
CA ILE A 192 25.31 1.56 -15.06
C ILE A 192 25.93 1.18 -13.71
N GLY A 193 26.19 2.16 -12.83
CA GLY A 193 26.77 1.92 -11.51
C GLY A 193 25.86 1.11 -10.57
N ASP A 194 24.55 1.39 -10.57
CA ASP A 194 23.58 0.69 -9.70
C ASP A 194 23.27 -0.73 -10.16
N MET A 195 23.27 -0.99 -11.49
CA MET A 195 23.15 -2.34 -12.02
C MET A 195 24.41 -3.17 -11.77
N LEU A 196 25.59 -2.58 -11.97
CA LEU A 196 26.86 -3.27 -11.74
C LEU A 196 27.12 -3.53 -10.23
N GLY A 197 26.72 -2.58 -9.38
CA GLY A 197 26.79 -2.71 -7.92
C GLY A 197 25.91 -3.84 -7.39
N LYS A 198 24.69 -4.02 -7.91
CA LYS A 198 23.82 -5.15 -7.54
C LYS A 198 24.35 -6.51 -8.01
N ALA A 199 25.02 -6.57 -9.16
CA ALA A 199 25.60 -7.81 -9.69
C ALA A 199 26.84 -8.31 -8.92
N PHE A 200 27.55 -7.42 -8.21
CA PHE A 200 28.76 -7.74 -7.43
C PHE A 200 28.58 -7.65 -5.91
N GLY A 201 27.35 -7.79 -5.40
CA GLY A 201 27.07 -7.90 -3.97
C GLY A 201 26.86 -6.58 -3.22
N GLY A 202 26.64 -5.47 -3.93
CA GLY A 202 26.41 -4.16 -3.36
C GLY A 202 27.68 -3.52 -2.78
N ARG A 203 27.81 -2.20 -2.88
CA ARG A 203 28.85 -1.49 -2.12
C ARG A 203 28.45 -1.50 -0.66
N THR A 204 29.36 -1.85 0.24
CA THR A 204 29.18 -1.70 1.68
C THR A 204 30.09 -0.58 2.19
N LYS A 205 29.66 0.09 3.26
CA LYS A 205 30.47 1.09 3.96
C LYS A 205 30.61 0.74 5.44
N PRO A 206 31.80 0.96 6.02
CA PRO A 206 31.97 0.81 7.45
C PRO A 206 31.17 1.89 8.17
N ARG A 207 30.42 1.49 9.19
CA ARG A 207 29.68 2.38 10.08
C ARG A 207 29.95 1.98 11.53
N ARG A 208 30.38 2.96 12.34
CA ARG A 208 30.49 2.79 13.78
C ARG A 208 29.14 3.02 14.45
N VAL A 209 28.71 2.08 15.26
CA VAL A 209 27.44 2.09 16.01
C VAL A 209 27.63 1.31 17.31
N THR A 210 26.71 1.48 18.26
CA THR A 210 26.63 0.61 19.44
C THR A 210 26.17 -0.80 19.03
N VAL A 211 26.49 -1.81 19.84
CA VAL A 211 25.94 -3.17 19.65
C VAL A 211 24.41 -3.13 19.63
N GLN A 212 23.78 -2.36 20.51
CA GLN A 212 22.33 -2.25 20.57
C GLN A 212 21.73 -1.69 19.28
N ASP A 213 22.27 -0.59 18.76
CA ASP A 213 21.76 0.07 17.56
C ASP A 213 22.09 -0.71 16.27
N SER A 214 23.07 -1.62 16.33
CA SER A 214 23.44 -2.46 15.18
C SER A 214 22.36 -3.47 14.80
N TYR A 215 21.58 -3.96 15.76
CA TYR A 215 20.66 -5.09 15.55
C TYR A 215 19.57 -4.78 14.54
N ASP A 216 18.87 -3.66 14.69
CA ASP A 216 17.76 -3.32 13.80
C ASP A 216 18.24 -3.16 12.35
N VAL A 217 19.42 -2.56 12.15
CA VAL A 217 20.02 -2.38 10.83
C VAL A 217 20.44 -3.73 10.23
N LEU A 218 21.14 -4.55 11.00
CA LEU A 218 21.65 -5.84 10.53
C LEU A 218 20.52 -6.83 10.29
N ILE A 219 19.50 -6.89 11.15
CA ILE A 219 18.32 -7.75 10.96
C ILE A 219 17.59 -7.36 9.68
N ALA A 220 17.42 -6.06 9.40
CA ALA A 220 16.79 -5.61 8.16
C ALA A 220 17.59 -6.05 6.92
N GLU A 221 18.92 -5.87 6.94
CA GLU A 221 19.79 -6.24 5.83
C GLU A 221 19.84 -7.77 5.61
N GLU A 222 19.96 -8.55 6.70
CA GLU A 222 19.94 -10.01 6.63
C GLU A 222 18.58 -10.54 6.19
N SER A 223 17.49 -9.90 6.62
CA SER A 223 16.15 -10.24 6.12
C SER A 223 16.07 -10.04 4.62
N ASP A 224 16.56 -8.91 4.10
CA ASP A 224 16.50 -8.62 2.66
C ASP A 224 17.36 -9.59 1.83
N LYS A 225 18.48 -10.08 2.36
CA LYS A 225 19.30 -11.12 1.71
C LYS A 225 18.61 -12.48 1.64
N LEU A 226 17.83 -12.82 2.67
CA LEU A 226 17.13 -14.10 2.77
C LEU A 226 15.86 -14.18 1.92
N ILE A 227 15.39 -13.06 1.38
CA ILE A 227 14.17 -13.00 0.56
C ILE A 227 14.53 -12.96 -0.92
N GLU A 228 14.00 -13.89 -1.69
CA GLU A 228 14.20 -13.96 -3.15
C GLU A 228 13.37 -12.89 -3.88
N GLY A 229 14.05 -12.02 -4.63
CA GLY A 229 13.43 -10.87 -5.30
C GLY A 229 12.31 -11.21 -6.29
N ASP A 230 12.53 -12.22 -7.14
CA ASP A 230 11.56 -12.60 -8.19
C ASP A 230 10.29 -13.21 -7.60
N ALA A 231 10.41 -13.97 -6.51
CA ALA A 231 9.28 -14.54 -5.79
C ALA A 231 8.39 -13.45 -5.18
N ILE A 232 8.98 -12.36 -4.66
CA ILE A 232 8.22 -11.20 -4.14
C ILE A 232 7.39 -10.56 -5.25
N VAL A 233 7.98 -10.36 -6.44
CA VAL A 233 7.31 -9.70 -7.56
C VAL A 233 6.10 -10.52 -8.02
N GLY A 234 6.27 -11.83 -8.22
CA GLY A 234 5.18 -12.72 -8.61
C GLY A 234 4.05 -12.74 -7.58
N GLU A 235 4.38 -12.81 -6.29
CA GLU A 235 3.38 -12.78 -5.20
C GLU A 235 2.67 -11.42 -5.09
N ALA A 236 3.39 -10.31 -5.29
CA ALA A 236 2.81 -8.96 -5.28
C ALA A 236 1.84 -8.75 -6.45
N ILE A 237 2.21 -9.16 -7.67
CA ILE A 237 1.29 -9.14 -8.83
C ILE A 237 0.05 -9.97 -8.51
N SER A 238 0.22 -11.22 -8.05
CA SER A 238 -0.90 -12.08 -7.69
C SER A 238 -1.80 -11.46 -6.61
N ALA A 239 -1.21 -10.76 -5.62
CA ALA A 239 -1.93 -10.05 -4.59
C ALA A 239 -2.73 -8.86 -5.14
N VAL A 240 -2.20 -8.10 -6.11
CA VAL A 240 -2.97 -7.04 -6.78
C VAL A 240 -4.12 -7.63 -7.58
N GLU A 241 -3.86 -8.61 -8.44
CA GLU A 241 -4.89 -9.20 -9.31
C GLU A 241 -6.03 -9.82 -8.50
N ASN A 242 -5.71 -10.56 -7.44
CA ASN A 242 -6.73 -11.29 -6.68
C ASN A 242 -7.33 -10.47 -5.54
N ASN A 243 -6.53 -9.61 -4.90
CA ASN A 243 -6.84 -8.98 -3.62
C ASN A 243 -6.79 -7.45 -3.65
N GLY A 244 -6.34 -6.82 -4.74
CA GLY A 244 -6.23 -5.37 -4.85
C GLY A 244 -7.55 -4.64 -4.61
N ILE A 245 -7.47 -3.49 -3.96
CA ILE A 245 -8.60 -2.59 -3.71
C ILE A 245 -8.18 -1.17 -4.15
N VAL A 246 -8.96 -0.60 -5.07
CA VAL A 246 -8.80 0.79 -5.52
C VAL A 246 -9.94 1.63 -4.97
N PHE A 247 -9.61 2.70 -4.25
CA PHE A 247 -10.58 3.69 -3.80
C PHE A 247 -10.50 4.95 -4.67
N LEU A 248 -11.52 5.16 -5.50
CA LEU A 248 -11.68 6.33 -6.36
C LEU A 248 -12.51 7.39 -5.63
N ASP A 249 -11.85 8.40 -5.08
CA ASP A 249 -12.52 9.49 -4.38
C ASP A 249 -12.96 10.59 -5.35
N GLU A 250 -14.02 11.31 -4.95
CA GLU A 250 -14.59 12.44 -5.70
C GLU A 250 -15.01 12.11 -7.14
N ILE A 251 -15.57 10.91 -7.37
CA ILE A 251 -16.05 10.51 -8.71
C ILE A 251 -17.18 11.41 -9.22
N ASP A 252 -17.92 12.04 -8.31
CA ASP A 252 -18.97 13.01 -8.66
C ASP A 252 -18.43 14.29 -9.33
N LYS A 253 -17.12 14.56 -9.22
CA LYS A 253 -16.48 15.73 -9.84
C LYS A 253 -16.16 15.53 -11.32
N ILE A 254 -16.17 14.28 -11.79
CA ILE A 254 -15.95 13.94 -13.21
C ILE A 254 -17.25 13.60 -13.94
N CYS A 255 -18.42 13.74 -13.30
CA CYS A 255 -19.71 13.71 -13.99
C CYS A 255 -19.89 14.94 -14.90
N SER A 256 -20.63 14.78 -16.00
CA SER A 256 -21.11 15.90 -16.80
C SER A 256 -22.17 16.67 -16.02
N ARG A 257 -22.13 18.02 -16.11
CA ARG A 257 -23.12 18.86 -15.40
C ARG A 257 -24.34 19.01 -16.30
N SER A 258 -25.49 18.54 -15.83
CA SER A 258 -26.75 18.52 -16.58
C SER A 258 -27.26 19.91 -17.01
N ASP A 259 -26.81 21.00 -16.36
CA ASP A 259 -27.39 22.35 -16.50
C ASP A 259 -26.48 23.41 -17.18
N ALA A 260 -25.30 23.07 -17.68
CA ALA A 260 -24.37 24.06 -18.26
C ALA A 260 -24.16 23.85 -19.75
N GLY A 261 -24.81 24.65 -20.59
CA GLY A 261 -24.57 24.75 -22.04
C GLY A 261 -23.19 25.30 -22.43
N ARG A 262 -22.10 24.74 -21.90
CA ARG A 262 -20.71 25.11 -22.23
C ARG A 262 -19.92 23.87 -22.66
N ILE A 263 -19.87 23.70 -23.98
CA ILE A 263 -19.28 22.60 -24.77
C ILE A 263 -17.77 22.36 -24.54
N GLY A 264 -17.05 23.21 -23.79
CA GLY A 264 -15.58 23.15 -23.70
C GLY A 264 -14.98 22.29 -22.58
N GLY A 265 -15.65 22.13 -21.42
CA GLY A 265 -15.05 21.49 -20.23
C GLY A 265 -15.57 20.08 -19.91
N ASP A 266 -16.69 19.68 -20.49
CA ASP A 266 -17.33 18.39 -20.19
C ASP A 266 -16.67 17.22 -20.92
N VAL A 267 -16.05 17.45 -22.08
CA VAL A 267 -15.32 16.43 -22.87
C VAL A 267 -14.15 15.85 -22.05
N SER A 268 -13.43 16.70 -21.30
CA SER A 268 -12.31 16.26 -20.45
C SER A 268 -12.75 15.35 -19.30
N ARG A 269 -13.89 15.68 -18.66
CA ARG A 269 -14.39 14.94 -17.49
C ARG A 269 -14.98 13.59 -17.86
N GLU A 270 -15.75 13.55 -18.95
CA GLU A 270 -16.21 12.28 -19.52
C GLU A 270 -15.05 11.45 -20.06
N GLY A 271 -14.00 12.08 -20.61
CA GLY A 271 -12.75 11.43 -20.98
C GLY A 271 -12.15 10.62 -19.84
N VAL A 272 -12.05 11.20 -18.64
CA VAL A 272 -11.57 10.48 -17.45
C VAL A 272 -12.43 9.25 -17.12
N GLN A 273 -13.76 9.36 -17.22
CA GLN A 273 -14.63 8.21 -17.00
C GLN A 273 -14.37 7.10 -18.03
N ARG A 274 -14.19 7.47 -19.31
CA ARG A 274 -13.86 6.52 -20.39
C ARG A 274 -12.51 5.86 -20.18
N ASP A 275 -11.53 6.60 -19.72
CA ASP A 275 -10.19 6.07 -19.44
C ASP A 275 -10.21 5.12 -18.23
N LEU A 276 -11.03 5.39 -17.22
CA LEU A 276 -11.20 4.51 -16.06
C LEU A 276 -11.95 3.21 -16.38
N LEU A 277 -12.79 3.18 -17.42
CA LEU A 277 -13.61 2.01 -17.78
C LEU A 277 -12.76 0.75 -17.99
N PRO A 278 -11.74 0.71 -18.87
CA PRO A 278 -10.89 -0.47 -19.07
C PRO A 278 -10.34 -1.08 -17.77
N LEU A 279 -9.95 -0.24 -16.81
CA LEU A 279 -9.44 -0.72 -15.53
C LEU A 279 -10.51 -1.46 -14.71
N ILE A 280 -11.75 -0.96 -14.73
CA ILE A 280 -12.88 -1.53 -13.98
C ILE A 280 -13.48 -2.74 -14.71
N GLU A 281 -13.47 -2.75 -16.04
CA GLU A 281 -13.99 -3.85 -16.86
C GLU A 281 -13.06 -5.07 -16.87
N GLY A 282 -11.76 -4.83 -16.74
CA GLY A 282 -10.72 -5.84 -16.86
C GLY A 282 -9.81 -5.52 -18.04
N THR A 283 -8.57 -5.15 -17.75
CA THR A 283 -7.52 -4.94 -18.74
C THR A 283 -6.18 -5.42 -18.19
N THR A 284 -5.18 -5.51 -19.06
CA THR A 284 -3.79 -5.77 -18.66
C THR A 284 -3.02 -4.45 -18.65
N VAL A 285 -2.56 -4.03 -17.48
CA VAL A 285 -1.71 -2.85 -17.32
C VAL A 285 -0.24 -3.28 -17.26
N SER A 286 0.58 -2.69 -18.11
CA SER A 286 2.03 -2.88 -18.10
C SER A 286 2.66 -2.09 -16.95
N THR A 287 3.41 -2.79 -16.10
CA THR A 287 4.20 -2.19 -15.02
C THR A 287 5.67 -2.56 -15.20
N LYS A 288 6.58 -1.84 -14.52
CA LYS A 288 8.02 -2.18 -14.52
C LYS A 288 8.32 -3.55 -13.89
N HIS A 289 7.36 -4.14 -13.18
CA HIS A 289 7.47 -5.44 -12.52
C HIS A 289 6.81 -6.57 -13.32
N GLY A 290 6.15 -6.25 -14.43
CA GLY A 290 5.40 -7.20 -15.26
C GLY A 290 3.98 -6.73 -15.57
N PRO A 291 3.26 -7.47 -16.42
CA PRO A 291 1.85 -7.21 -16.70
C PRO A 291 0.97 -7.55 -15.49
N VAL A 292 -0.09 -6.77 -15.27
CA VAL A 292 -1.06 -6.98 -14.18
C VAL A 292 -2.47 -6.91 -14.74
N LYS A 293 -3.28 -7.95 -14.47
CA LYS A 293 -4.69 -8.02 -14.86
C LYS A 293 -5.60 -7.37 -13.82
N THR A 294 -6.55 -6.55 -14.26
CA THR A 294 -7.45 -5.81 -13.35
C THR A 294 -8.81 -6.46 -13.13
N ASP A 295 -9.10 -7.58 -13.81
CA ASP A 295 -10.40 -8.30 -13.85
C ASP A 295 -11.02 -8.57 -12.47
N HIS A 296 -10.17 -8.67 -11.44
CA HIS A 296 -10.55 -9.08 -10.10
C HIS A 296 -10.17 -8.07 -9.00
N VAL A 297 -9.70 -6.89 -9.40
CA VAL A 297 -9.47 -5.74 -8.53
C VAL A 297 -10.83 -5.18 -8.09
N LEU A 298 -11.00 -4.93 -6.80
CA LEU A 298 -12.23 -4.33 -6.27
C LEU A 298 -12.13 -2.81 -6.37
N PHE A 299 -13.05 -2.19 -7.09
CA PHE A 299 -13.17 -0.73 -7.12
C PHE A 299 -14.24 -0.26 -6.14
N ILE A 300 -13.89 0.74 -5.35
CA ILE A 300 -14.80 1.48 -4.47
C ILE A 300 -14.74 2.94 -4.88
N ALA A 301 -15.78 3.39 -5.58
CA ALA A 301 -15.96 4.79 -5.93
C ALA A 301 -16.68 5.53 -4.80
N SER A 302 -16.37 6.80 -4.61
CA SER A 302 -16.91 7.66 -3.57
C SER A 302 -17.22 9.04 -4.13
N GLY A 303 -18.35 9.61 -3.73
CA GLY A 303 -18.72 10.97 -4.10
C GLY A 303 -19.71 11.60 -3.13
N ALA A 304 -19.73 12.93 -3.09
CA ALA A 304 -20.71 13.67 -2.30
C ALA A 304 -22.04 13.80 -3.04
N PHE A 305 -22.00 13.91 -4.37
CA PHE A 305 -23.18 14.02 -5.23
C PHE A 305 -24.10 15.19 -4.84
N HIS A 306 -23.50 16.32 -4.44
CA HIS A 306 -24.23 17.56 -4.13
C HIS A 306 -24.69 18.31 -5.39
N VAL A 307 -23.90 18.24 -6.46
CA VAL A 307 -24.10 19.00 -7.71
C VAL A 307 -24.26 18.09 -8.93
N ALA A 308 -24.17 16.79 -8.72
CA ALA A 308 -24.33 15.74 -9.72
C ALA A 308 -25.07 14.58 -9.07
N LYS A 309 -25.71 13.75 -9.87
CA LYS A 309 -26.37 12.52 -9.44
C LYS A 309 -25.58 11.31 -9.94
N PRO A 310 -25.70 10.14 -9.28
CA PRO A 310 -25.12 8.90 -9.81
C PRO A 310 -25.58 8.56 -11.24
N SER A 311 -26.76 9.05 -11.65
CA SER A 311 -27.27 8.91 -13.02
C SER A 311 -26.49 9.71 -14.07
N ASP A 312 -25.70 10.69 -13.64
CA ASP A 312 -24.90 11.56 -14.52
C ASP A 312 -23.52 10.96 -14.83
N LEU A 313 -23.21 9.78 -14.27
CA LEU A 313 -22.08 8.95 -14.72
C LEU A 313 -22.42 8.29 -16.06
N LEU A 314 -21.40 7.97 -16.85
CA LEU A 314 -21.58 7.21 -18.09
C LEU A 314 -22.35 5.89 -17.82
N PRO A 315 -23.33 5.51 -18.66
CA PRO A 315 -24.12 4.29 -18.47
C PRO A 315 -23.27 3.03 -18.26
N GLU A 316 -22.15 2.92 -18.98
CA GLU A 316 -21.18 1.83 -18.88
C GLU A 316 -20.59 1.77 -17.48
N LEU A 317 -20.17 2.92 -16.93
CA LEU A 317 -19.56 3.02 -15.60
C LEU A 317 -20.58 2.71 -14.51
N GLN A 318 -21.83 3.13 -14.69
CA GLN A 318 -22.93 2.79 -13.79
C GLN A 318 -23.17 1.28 -13.73
N GLY A 319 -23.12 0.59 -14.88
CA GLY A 319 -23.27 -0.87 -14.95
C GLY A 319 -22.15 -1.61 -14.21
N ARG A 320 -20.95 -1.02 -14.13
CA ARG A 320 -19.80 -1.57 -13.42
C ARG A 320 -19.76 -1.22 -11.93
N LEU A 321 -20.68 -0.40 -11.42
CA LEU A 321 -20.81 -0.03 -10.00
C LEU A 321 -22.17 -0.52 -9.42
N PRO A 322 -22.42 -1.84 -9.35
CA PRO A 322 -23.73 -2.39 -9.03
C PRO A 322 -24.15 -2.20 -7.57
N ILE A 323 -23.20 -2.13 -6.63
CA ILE A 323 -23.52 -1.91 -5.22
C ILE A 323 -23.52 -0.41 -4.94
N ARG A 324 -24.70 0.16 -4.72
CA ARG A 324 -24.85 1.58 -4.34
C ARG A 324 -25.21 1.65 -2.87
N VAL A 325 -24.48 2.47 -2.11
CA VAL A 325 -24.72 2.62 -0.68
C VAL A 325 -24.60 4.07 -0.25
N GLU A 326 -25.59 4.53 0.51
CA GLU A 326 -25.63 5.88 1.06
C GLU A 326 -25.09 5.89 2.49
N LEU A 327 -24.21 6.84 2.78
CA LEU A 327 -23.66 7.12 4.10
C LEU A 327 -24.32 8.37 4.65
N LYS A 328 -24.79 8.25 5.90
CA LYS A 328 -25.54 9.30 6.58
C LYS A 328 -24.60 10.35 7.17
N ALA A 329 -25.05 11.60 7.22
CA ALA A 329 -24.37 12.64 7.98
C ALA A 329 -24.25 12.23 9.46
N LEU A 330 -23.14 12.60 10.09
CA LEU A 330 -22.87 12.27 11.48
C LEU A 330 -23.67 13.18 12.41
N SER A 331 -24.35 12.59 13.39
CA SER A 331 -25.02 13.33 14.45
C SER A 331 -24.03 13.78 15.54
N ARG A 332 -24.48 14.68 16.42
CA ARG A 332 -23.72 15.04 17.64
C ARG A 332 -23.36 13.81 18.48
N GLU A 333 -24.28 12.85 18.56
CA GLU A 333 -24.04 11.62 19.30
C GLU A 333 -22.97 10.76 18.62
N ASP A 334 -22.99 10.65 17.28
CA ASP A 334 -21.94 9.95 16.56
C ASP A 334 -20.56 10.59 16.77
N LEU A 335 -20.48 11.93 16.78
CA LEU A 335 -19.21 12.62 17.07
C LEU A 335 -18.68 12.31 18.48
N ARG A 336 -19.57 12.28 19.49
CA ARG A 336 -19.20 11.88 20.87
C ARG A 336 -18.64 10.46 20.91
N ARG A 337 -19.29 9.54 20.19
CA ARG A 337 -18.87 8.14 20.08
C ARG A 337 -17.55 8.01 19.33
N ILE A 338 -17.33 8.75 18.23
CA ILE A 338 -16.07 8.75 17.46
C ILE A 338 -14.87 9.16 18.34
N LEU A 339 -15.07 10.09 19.26
CA LEU A 339 -14.02 10.55 20.17
C LEU A 339 -13.64 9.52 21.25
N THR A 340 -14.49 8.53 21.52
CA THR A 340 -14.37 7.66 22.71
C THR A 340 -14.30 6.17 22.37
N GLU A 341 -15.17 5.67 21.49
CA GLU A 341 -15.35 4.25 21.20
C GLU A 341 -14.22 3.64 20.35
N PRO A 342 -13.83 4.21 19.18
CA PRO A 342 -12.82 3.60 18.32
C PRO A 342 -11.53 3.24 19.06
N GLU A 343 -10.88 2.14 18.67
CA GLU A 343 -9.69 1.65 19.39
C GLU A 343 -8.57 2.68 19.49
N ALA A 344 -8.33 3.40 18.40
CA ALA A 344 -7.40 4.51 18.32
C ALA A 344 -8.16 5.83 18.19
N SER A 345 -9.13 6.09 19.07
CA SER A 345 -9.85 7.37 19.10
C SER A 345 -8.94 8.53 19.49
N LEU A 346 -9.30 9.75 19.08
CA LEU A 346 -8.49 10.94 19.32
C LEU A 346 -8.19 11.16 20.82
N ILE A 347 -9.19 10.97 21.69
CA ILE A 347 -8.98 11.11 23.14
C ILE A 347 -7.98 10.09 23.64
N LYS A 348 -8.09 8.81 23.25
CA LYS A 348 -7.12 7.77 23.64
C LYS A 348 -5.70 8.09 23.17
N GLN A 349 -5.55 8.61 21.95
CA GLN A 349 -4.26 9.04 21.42
C GLN A 349 -3.67 10.18 22.24
N TYR A 350 -4.44 11.23 22.53
CA TYR A 350 -3.96 12.36 23.34
C TYR A 350 -3.61 11.94 24.77
N VAL A 351 -4.41 11.08 25.41
CA VAL A 351 -4.10 10.55 26.74
C VAL A 351 -2.76 9.80 26.73
N ALA A 352 -2.53 8.95 25.72
CA ALA A 352 -1.28 8.22 25.58
C ALA A 352 -0.08 9.16 25.32
N LEU A 353 -0.26 10.20 24.51
CA LEU A 353 0.78 11.20 24.23
C LEU A 353 1.13 12.06 25.45
N MET A 354 0.20 12.29 26.37
CA MET A 354 0.50 13.03 27.61
C MET A 354 1.15 12.14 28.69
N ALA A 355 1.24 10.83 28.46
CA ALA A 355 1.89 9.89 29.36
C ALA A 355 3.38 9.67 29.03
N THR A 356 3.87 10.23 27.91
CA THR A 356 5.30 10.31 27.58
C THR A 356 5.94 11.48 28.28
#